data_AF-A0A183UVX4-F1
#
_entry.id   AF-A0A183UVX4-F1
#
_cell.length_a   1.000
_cell.length_b   1.000
_cell.length_c   1.000
_cell.angle_alpha   90.00
_cell.angle_beta   90.00
_cell.angle_gamma   90.00
#
_symmetry.space_group_name_H-M   'P 1'
#
loop_
_entity.id
_entity.type
_entity.pdbx_description
1 polymer ?
#
loop_
_entity_poly.entity_id
_entity_poly.type
_entity_poly.pdbx_seq_one_letter_code
_entity_poly.pdbx_strand_id
1 'polypeptide(L)'
;MWEVTEENRELLRSWASACTNPERCSLADALVKVLFVHSTFYGKSPPVVDFEEVNEVLQHFSAEYPVYQFIERLHPVRVKPEKKRDRAYEARIQKLKKQQEDRMYKEMVRSIDPNQQYGRVSLMHNFGAEMRIANRQAIAVFNTLITVGGAFGFGFFGLYGICLPKSADGPAFPLSSWYRARDNRVFCRLILHR
;
A
#
# COMPACT_ATOMS: atom_id res chain seq x y z
N MET A 1 -17.84 4.67 -6.71
CA MET A 1 -18.28 3.27 -6.72
C MET A 1 -18.62 2.73 -5.33
N TRP A 2 -19.92 2.72 -5.04
CA TRP A 2 -20.57 2.26 -3.82
C TRP A 2 -21.44 1.06 -4.10
N GLU A 3 -21.46 0.11 -3.17
CA GLU A 3 -22.37 -1.02 -3.19
C GLU A 3 -23.70 -0.64 -2.58
N VAL A 4 -24.78 -0.88 -3.31
CA VAL A 4 -26.13 -0.74 -2.77
C VAL A 4 -26.67 -2.12 -2.40
N THR A 5 -26.84 -2.37 -1.09
CA THR A 5 -27.40 -3.60 -0.55
C THR A 5 -28.88 -3.76 -0.92
N GLU A 6 -29.40 -4.99 -0.88
CA GLU A 6 -30.82 -5.25 -1.17
C GLU A 6 -31.76 -4.51 -0.21
N GLU A 7 -31.40 -4.42 1.07
CA GLU A 7 -32.17 -3.65 2.06
C GLU A 7 -32.26 -2.16 1.72
N ASN A 8 -31.18 -1.59 1.18
CA ASN A 8 -31.17 -0.19 0.73
C ASN A 8 -32.06 0.01 -0.50
N ARG A 9 -32.17 -1.00 -1.38
CA ARG A 9 -33.09 -0.97 -2.51
C ARG A 9 -34.54 -1.03 -2.04
N GLU A 10 -34.83 -1.81 -1.00
CA GLU A 10 -36.16 -1.86 -0.40
C GLU A 10 -36.54 -0.53 0.26
N LEU A 11 -35.61 0.12 0.96
CA LEU A 11 -35.81 1.47 1.49
C LEU A 11 -36.13 2.47 0.37
N LEU A 12 -35.37 2.47 -0.73
CA LEU A 12 -35.65 3.35 -1.87
C LEU A 12 -37.01 3.06 -2.51
N ARG A 13 -37.42 1.79 -2.63
CA ARG A 13 -38.77 1.44 -3.12
C ARG A 13 -39.86 1.94 -2.18
N SER A 14 -39.65 1.82 -0.86
CA SER A 14 -40.61 2.30 0.12
C SER A 14 -40.78 3.82 0.02
N TRP A 15 -39.68 4.57 -0.13
CA TRP A 15 -39.71 6.01 -0.31
C TRP A 15 -40.35 6.39 -1.64
N ALA A 16 -40.03 5.69 -2.73
CA ALA A 16 -40.67 5.88 -4.04
C ALA A 16 -42.20 5.71 -3.96
N SER A 17 -42.69 4.70 -3.23
CA SER A 17 -44.13 4.47 -3.06
C SER A 17 -44.83 5.48 -2.14
N ALA A 18 -44.08 6.12 -1.23
CA ALA A 18 -44.60 7.11 -0.28
C ALA A 18 -44.50 8.55 -0.80
N CYS A 19 -43.83 8.79 -1.93
CA CYS A 19 -43.64 10.12 -2.47
C CYS A 19 -44.95 10.75 -2.93
N THR A 20 -45.25 11.94 -2.41
CA THR A 20 -46.41 12.75 -2.82
C THR A 20 -46.08 13.74 -3.95
N ASN A 21 -44.80 14.06 -4.14
CA ASN A 21 -44.32 15.03 -5.14
C ASN A 21 -43.93 14.34 -6.47
N PRO A 22 -44.53 14.73 -7.62
CA PRO A 22 -44.36 14.02 -8.89
C PRO A 22 -42.94 14.05 -9.45
N GLU A 23 -42.20 15.15 -9.26
CA GLU A 23 -40.80 15.27 -9.70
C GLU A 23 -39.84 14.39 -8.90
N ARG A 24 -40.17 14.11 -7.63
CA ARG A 24 -39.33 13.25 -6.78
C ARG A 24 -39.64 11.77 -7.01
N CYS A 25 -40.89 11.44 -7.31
CA CYS A 25 -41.29 10.09 -7.74
C CYS A 25 -40.52 9.67 -8.99
N SER A 26 -40.40 10.55 -9.99
CA SER A 26 -39.70 10.23 -11.23
C SER A 26 -38.20 9.99 -11.02
N LEU A 27 -37.56 10.72 -10.10
CA LEU A 27 -36.15 10.52 -9.73
C LEU A 27 -35.93 9.23 -8.93
N ALA A 28 -36.80 8.91 -7.97
CA ALA A 28 -36.74 7.63 -7.24
C ALA A 28 -36.94 6.44 -8.20
N ASP A 29 -37.91 6.53 -9.11
CA ASP A 29 -38.14 5.51 -10.14
C ASP A 29 -36.95 5.38 -11.10
N ALA A 30 -36.31 6.50 -11.48
CA ALA A 30 -35.12 6.48 -12.31
C ALA A 30 -33.96 5.76 -11.60
N LEU A 31 -33.70 6.06 -10.32
CA LEU A 31 -32.68 5.38 -9.53
C LEU A 31 -32.97 3.89 -9.35
N VAL A 32 -34.21 3.53 -9.00
CA VAL A 32 -34.60 2.13 -8.84
C VAL A 32 -34.42 1.38 -10.16
N LYS A 33 -34.75 2.00 -11.30
CA LYS A 33 -34.50 1.43 -12.64
C LYS A 33 -33.00 1.27 -12.92
N VAL A 34 -32.16 2.27 -12.63
CA VAL A 34 -30.71 2.18 -12.82
C VAL A 34 -30.12 1.06 -11.96
N LEU A 35 -30.48 1.01 -10.68
CA LEU A 35 -30.04 -0.03 -9.75
C LEU A 35 -30.52 -1.43 -10.16
N PHE A 36 -31.73 -1.54 -10.71
CA PHE A 36 -32.32 -2.80 -11.19
C PHE A 36 -31.68 -3.28 -12.49
N VAL A 37 -31.47 -2.39 -13.48
CA VAL A 37 -30.79 -2.71 -14.75
C VAL A 37 -29.34 -3.14 -14.50
N HIS A 38 -28.65 -2.47 -13.57
CA HIS A 38 -27.29 -2.87 -13.20
C HIS A 38 -27.26 -4.25 -12.52
N SER A 39 -28.32 -4.60 -11.78
CA SER A 39 -28.52 -5.91 -11.16
C SER A 39 -28.71 -7.04 -12.17
N THR A 40 -29.46 -6.80 -13.24
CA THR A 40 -29.79 -7.82 -14.25
C THR A 40 -28.64 -8.03 -15.23
N PHE A 41 -27.88 -6.98 -15.54
CA PHE A 41 -26.76 -7.05 -16.46
C PHE A 41 -25.50 -7.69 -15.85
N TYR A 42 -25.20 -7.41 -14.57
CA TYR A 42 -24.08 -8.00 -13.85
C TYR A 42 -24.59 -9.06 -12.85
N GLY A 43 -24.98 -10.22 -13.39
CA GLY A 43 -25.54 -11.32 -12.61
C GLY A 43 -24.75 -11.62 -11.33
N LYS A 44 -25.46 -11.57 -10.19
CA LYS A 44 -25.02 -11.87 -8.81
C LYS A 44 -24.09 -10.87 -8.11
N SER A 45 -23.52 -9.87 -8.78
CA SER A 45 -22.77 -8.81 -8.09
C SER A 45 -23.69 -7.65 -7.72
N PRO A 46 -23.57 -7.10 -6.51
CA PRO A 46 -24.35 -5.96 -6.07
C PRO A 46 -24.02 -4.73 -6.96
N PRO A 47 -25.02 -3.88 -7.26
CA PRO A 47 -24.89 -2.80 -8.22
C PRO A 47 -23.88 -1.79 -7.68
N VAL A 48 -22.93 -1.43 -8.53
CA VAL A 48 -21.94 -0.43 -8.17
C VAL A 48 -22.34 0.90 -8.79
N VAL A 49 -22.56 1.92 -7.96
CA VAL A 49 -23.00 3.25 -8.42
C VAL A 49 -21.97 4.29 -8.02
N ASP A 50 -21.83 5.35 -8.81
CA ASP A 50 -20.95 6.45 -8.45
C ASP A 50 -21.53 7.36 -7.38
N PHE A 51 -20.62 7.96 -6.61
CA PHE A 51 -20.99 8.75 -5.44
C PHE A 51 -21.81 9.98 -5.82
N GLU A 52 -21.45 10.63 -6.94
CA GLU A 52 -22.09 11.85 -7.40
C GLU A 52 -23.58 11.62 -7.72
N GLU A 53 -23.89 10.54 -8.45
CA GLU A 53 -25.26 10.16 -8.81
C GLU A 53 -26.11 9.84 -7.56
N VAL A 54 -25.52 9.15 -6.57
CA VAL A 54 -26.21 8.83 -5.32
C VAL A 54 -26.42 10.11 -4.50
N ASN A 55 -25.42 10.99 -4.43
CA ASN A 55 -25.48 12.20 -3.62
C ASN A 55 -26.49 13.23 -4.15
N GLU A 56 -26.56 13.42 -5.47
CA GLU A 56 -27.55 14.31 -6.10
C GLU A 56 -28.96 13.91 -5.71
N VAL A 57 -29.26 12.61 -5.76
CA VAL A 57 -30.60 12.12 -5.45
C VAL A 57 -30.88 12.21 -3.95
N LEU A 58 -29.92 11.83 -3.10
CA LEU A 58 -30.07 11.90 -1.64
C LEU A 58 -30.29 13.33 -1.14
N GLN A 59 -29.73 14.35 -1.79
CA GLN A 59 -29.98 15.76 -1.45
C GLN A 59 -31.45 16.13 -1.61
N HIS A 60 -32.13 15.63 -2.65
CA HIS A 60 -33.56 15.90 -2.90
C HIS A 60 -34.48 15.20 -1.88
N PHE A 61 -34.04 14.07 -1.30
CA PHE A 61 -34.78 13.32 -0.28
C PHE A 61 -34.47 13.75 1.16
N SER A 62 -33.39 14.51 1.38
CA SER A 62 -32.89 14.90 2.70
C SER A 62 -33.88 15.70 3.56
N ALA A 63 -34.85 16.36 2.94
CA ALA A 63 -35.82 17.20 3.64
C ALA A 63 -36.94 16.41 4.36
N GLU A 64 -37.20 15.16 3.95
CA GLU A 64 -38.44 14.44 4.30
C GLU A 64 -38.18 13.03 4.82
N TYR A 65 -37.05 12.44 4.47
CA TYR A 65 -36.70 11.06 4.85
C TYR A 65 -35.37 10.99 5.61
N PRO A 66 -35.21 10.00 6.52
CA PRO A 66 -33.98 9.79 7.28
C PRO A 66 -32.86 9.23 6.39
N VAL A 67 -32.26 10.08 5.56
CA VAL A 67 -31.19 9.74 4.61
C VAL A 67 -29.96 9.09 5.29
N TYR A 68 -29.72 9.39 6.56
CA TYR A 68 -28.62 8.79 7.32
C TYR A 68 -28.70 7.25 7.38
N GLN A 69 -29.90 6.66 7.42
CA GLN A 69 -30.08 5.21 7.46
C GLN A 69 -29.61 4.55 6.16
N PHE A 70 -29.77 5.25 5.04
CA PHE A 70 -29.30 4.78 3.74
C PHE A 70 -27.79 4.85 3.64
N ILE A 71 -27.19 5.98 4.06
CA ILE A 71 -25.74 6.22 4.01
C ILE A 71 -24.98 5.23 4.91
N GLU A 72 -25.47 4.96 6.11
CA GLU A 72 -24.84 4.03 7.06
C GLU A 72 -24.69 2.61 6.48
N ARG A 73 -25.59 2.22 5.59
CA ARG A 73 -25.64 0.91 4.97
C ARG A 73 -24.89 0.83 3.63
N LEU A 74 -24.40 1.96 3.12
CA LEU A 74 -23.60 2.00 1.90
C LEU A 74 -22.18 1.50 2.18
N HIS A 75 -21.74 0.53 1.37
CA HIS A 75 -20.39 -0.03 1.51
C HIS A 75 -19.49 0.47 0.36
N PRO A 76 -18.33 1.08 0.64
CA PRO A 76 -17.41 1.51 -0.40
C PRO A 76 -16.74 0.29 -1.05
N VAL A 77 -16.94 0.11 -2.36
CA VAL A 77 -16.31 -0.98 -3.11
C VAL A 77 -15.05 -0.50 -3.79
N ARG A 78 -13.94 -1.16 -3.46
CA ARG A 78 -12.71 -1.01 -4.23
C ARG A 78 -12.84 -1.83 -5.50
N VAL A 79 -13.06 -1.14 -6.61
CA VAL A 79 -13.00 -1.72 -7.95
C VAL A 79 -11.62 -2.30 -8.13
N LYS A 80 -11.53 -3.62 -8.11
CA LYS A 80 -10.29 -4.30 -8.46
C LYS A 80 -10.10 -4.06 -9.95
N PRO A 81 -9.05 -3.36 -10.39
CA PRO A 81 -8.81 -3.21 -11.81
C PRO A 81 -8.71 -4.60 -12.42
N GLU A 82 -9.46 -4.83 -13.49
CA GLU A 82 -9.41 -6.07 -14.23
C GLU A 82 -7.95 -6.27 -14.67
N LYS A 83 -7.28 -7.25 -14.07
CA LYS A 83 -5.88 -7.52 -14.38
C LYS A 83 -5.85 -8.05 -15.81
N LYS A 84 -5.44 -7.23 -16.77
CA LYS A 84 -5.09 -7.68 -18.12
C LYS A 84 -4.03 -8.78 -17.97
N ARG A 85 -4.44 -10.03 -18.18
CA ARG A 85 -3.57 -11.20 -17.99
C ARG A 85 -2.78 -11.41 -19.28
N ASP A 86 -1.59 -10.85 -19.33
CA ASP A 86 -0.68 -11.10 -20.44
C ASP A 86 -0.28 -12.58 -20.46
N ARG A 87 -0.23 -13.21 -21.65
CA ARG A 87 0.18 -14.61 -21.81
C ARG A 87 1.57 -14.90 -21.23
N ALA A 88 2.47 -13.93 -21.33
CA ALA A 88 3.81 -14.01 -20.73
C ALA A 88 3.76 -14.02 -19.19
N TYR A 89 2.81 -13.30 -18.59
CA TYR A 89 2.62 -13.24 -17.15
C TYR A 89 2.05 -14.56 -16.60
N GLU A 90 1.10 -15.17 -17.30
CA GLU A 90 0.56 -16.48 -16.92
C GLU A 90 1.62 -17.59 -17.02
N ALA A 91 2.44 -17.59 -18.07
CA ALA A 91 3.55 -18.51 -18.20
C ALA A 91 4.56 -18.37 -17.04
N ARG A 92 4.84 -17.13 -16.60
CA ARG A 92 5.68 -16.88 -15.42
C ARG A 92 5.05 -17.42 -14.14
N ILE A 93 3.74 -17.22 -13.94
CA ILE A 93 3.03 -17.77 -12.77
C ILE A 93 3.12 -19.29 -12.76
N GLN A 94 2.85 -19.96 -13.88
CA GLN A 94 2.92 -21.41 -13.97
C GLN A 94 4.34 -21.92 -13.65
N LYS A 95 5.36 -21.26 -14.19
CA LYS A 95 6.76 -21.57 -13.87
C LYS A 95 7.06 -21.41 -12.38
N LEU A 96 6.62 -20.31 -11.76
CA LEU A 96 6.85 -20.05 -10.33
C LEU A 96 6.07 -21.02 -9.43
N LYS A 97 4.88 -21.47 -9.84
CA LYS A 97 4.13 -22.50 -9.13
C LYS A 97 4.87 -23.83 -9.16
N LYS A 98 5.30 -24.26 -10.34
CA LYS A 98 6.10 -25.49 -10.50
C LYS A 98 7.38 -25.45 -9.67
N GLN A 99 8.08 -24.31 -9.65
CA GLN A 99 9.28 -24.13 -8.82
C GLN A 99 8.99 -24.21 -7.31
N GLN A 100 7.84 -23.71 -6.86
CA GLN A 100 7.42 -23.83 -5.47
C GLN A 100 7.07 -25.28 -5.12
N GLU A 101 6.31 -25.95 -5.96
CA GLU A 101 5.95 -27.37 -5.80
C GLU A 101 7.21 -28.25 -5.75
N ASP A 102 8.17 -28.04 -6.67
CA ASP A 102 9.45 -28.75 -6.69
C ASP A 102 10.25 -28.51 -5.41
N ARG A 103 10.23 -27.28 -4.86
CA ARG A 103 10.89 -26.97 -3.59
C ARG A 103 10.23 -27.69 -2.43
N MET A 104 8.90 -27.66 -2.35
CA MET A 104 8.13 -28.32 -1.30
C MET A 104 8.31 -29.84 -1.36
N TYR A 105 8.31 -30.42 -2.57
CA TYR A 105 8.58 -31.84 -2.76
C TYR A 105 9.98 -32.24 -2.26
N LYS A 106 11.01 -31.47 -2.63
CA LYS A 106 12.39 -31.71 -2.14
C LYS A 106 12.48 -31.60 -0.62
N GLU A 107 11.76 -30.66 -0.02
CA GLU A 107 11.72 -30.49 1.43
C GLU A 107 11.06 -31.69 2.12
N MET A 108 9.96 -32.22 1.57
CA MET A 108 9.29 -33.42 2.09
C MET A 108 10.16 -34.68 2.00
N VAL A 109 10.91 -34.84 0.90
CA VAL A 109 11.75 -36.03 0.67
C VAL A 109 13.14 -35.92 1.32
N ARG A 110 13.49 -34.75 1.86
CA ARG A 110 14.82 -34.45 2.42
C ARG A 110 15.28 -35.43 3.52
N SER A 111 14.35 -35.95 4.32
CA SER A 111 14.67 -36.91 5.39
C SER A 111 14.83 -38.34 4.91
N ILE A 112 14.31 -38.65 3.72
CA ILE A 112 14.28 -40.01 3.15
C ILE A 112 15.45 -40.22 2.20
N ASP A 113 15.92 -39.17 1.51
CA ASP A 113 17.01 -39.27 0.54
C ASP A 113 18.40 -39.07 1.20
N PRO A 114 19.17 -40.16 1.42
CA PRO A 114 20.49 -40.07 2.04
C PRO A 114 21.50 -39.28 1.18
N ASN A 115 21.32 -39.22 -0.15
CA ASN A 115 22.19 -38.43 -1.03
C ASN A 115 22.00 -36.92 -0.86
N GLN A 116 20.84 -36.46 -0.41
CA GLN A 116 20.58 -35.05 -0.12
C GLN A 116 21.05 -34.62 1.27
N GLN A 117 21.05 -35.54 2.23
CA GLN A 117 21.48 -35.26 3.61
C GLN A 117 23.00 -35.02 3.69
N TYR A 118 23.79 -35.78 2.92
CA TYR A 118 25.26 -35.69 2.87
C TYR A 118 25.81 -34.96 1.64
N GLY A 119 24.97 -34.61 0.64
CA GLY A 119 25.39 -33.91 -0.56
C GLY A 119 25.49 -32.38 -0.41
N ARG A 120 26.09 -31.72 -1.43
CA ARG A 120 26.30 -30.25 -1.61
C ARG A 120 25.18 -29.31 -1.10
N VAL A 121 23.94 -29.79 -1.00
CA VAL A 121 22.75 -29.01 -0.64
C VAL A 121 22.76 -28.61 0.84
N SER A 122 23.22 -29.47 1.75
CA SER A 122 23.35 -29.13 3.18
C SER A 122 24.45 -28.08 3.41
N LEU A 123 25.54 -28.19 2.64
CA LEU A 123 26.63 -27.22 2.61
C LEU A 123 26.10 -25.85 2.14
N MET A 124 25.39 -25.77 1.00
CA MET A 124 24.81 -24.49 0.52
C MET A 124 23.85 -23.80 1.51
N HIS A 125 23.10 -24.55 2.32
CA HIS A 125 22.24 -23.95 3.34
C HIS A 125 23.05 -23.21 4.41
N ASN A 126 24.18 -23.80 4.85
CA ASN A 126 25.10 -23.16 5.78
C ASN A 126 25.79 -21.94 5.13
N PHE A 127 26.19 -22.03 3.87
CA PHE A 127 26.73 -20.88 3.11
C PHE A 127 25.74 -19.72 2.99
N GLY A 128 24.44 -19.98 2.83
CA GLY A 128 23.43 -18.93 2.77
C GLY A 128 23.25 -18.19 4.10
N ALA A 129 23.32 -18.91 5.21
CA ALA A 129 23.29 -18.33 6.56
C ALA A 129 24.58 -17.51 6.83
N GLU A 130 25.74 -18.02 6.46
CA GLU A 130 27.03 -17.34 6.59
C GLU A 130 27.08 -16.06 5.73
N MET A 131 26.61 -16.11 4.48
CA MET A 131 26.57 -14.95 3.59
C MET A 131 25.62 -13.85 4.11
N ARG A 132 24.52 -14.24 4.76
CA ARG A 132 23.59 -13.28 5.41
C ARG A 132 24.25 -12.56 6.58
N ILE A 133 25.10 -13.25 7.35
CA ILE A 133 25.87 -12.66 8.45
C ILE A 133 26.95 -11.72 7.87
N ALA A 134 27.64 -12.13 6.81
CA ALA A 134 28.64 -11.31 6.13
C ALA A 134 28.04 -10.00 5.59
N ASN A 135 26.84 -10.02 5.02
CA ASN A 135 26.17 -8.82 4.54
C ASN A 135 25.89 -7.81 5.68
N ARG A 136 25.48 -8.29 6.86
CA ARG A 136 25.28 -7.43 8.03
C ARG A 136 26.59 -6.80 8.52
N GLN A 137 27.68 -7.56 8.49
CA GLN A 137 29.01 -7.04 8.86
C GLN A 137 29.54 -6.03 7.83
N ALA A 138 29.31 -6.26 6.53
CA ALA A 138 29.70 -5.33 5.47
C ALA A 138 29.03 -3.96 5.62
N ILE A 139 27.72 -3.94 5.95
CA ILE A 139 26.97 -2.70 6.21
C ILE A 139 27.56 -1.95 7.43
N ALA A 140 27.94 -2.68 8.49
CA ALA A 140 28.55 -2.06 9.67
C ALA A 140 29.89 -1.38 9.32
N VAL A 141 30.75 -2.06 8.55
CA VAL A 141 32.03 -1.49 8.09
C VAL A 141 31.80 -0.26 7.21
N PHE A 142 30.83 -0.32 6.29
CA PHE A 142 30.49 0.81 5.43
C PHE A 142 30.06 2.05 6.23
N ASN A 143 29.22 1.88 7.25
CA ASN A 143 28.80 2.97 8.13
C ASN A 143 29.97 3.57 8.93
N THR A 144 30.92 2.74 9.36
CA THR A 144 32.13 3.23 10.03
C THR A 144 33.03 4.03 9.08
N LEU A 145 33.14 3.63 7.81
CA LEU A 145 33.92 4.38 6.83
C LEU A 145 33.29 5.74 6.51
N ILE A 146 31.96 5.81 6.37
CA ILE A 146 31.27 7.08 6.15
C ILE A 146 31.44 8.03 7.35
N THR A 147 31.38 7.50 8.58
CA THR A 147 31.51 8.35 9.77
C THR A 147 32.93 8.87 9.97
N VAL A 148 33.94 8.02 9.81
CA VAL A 148 35.35 8.45 9.91
C VAL A 148 35.72 9.36 8.74
N GLY A 149 35.33 9.01 7.51
CA GLY A 149 35.56 9.82 6.31
C GLY A 149 34.81 11.15 6.34
N GLY A 150 33.57 11.16 6.84
CA GLY A 150 32.78 12.36 7.06
C GLY A 150 33.41 13.25 8.13
N ALA A 151 33.82 12.70 9.27
CA ALA A 151 34.51 13.45 10.32
C ALA A 151 35.83 14.05 9.83
N PHE A 152 36.60 13.30 9.04
CA PHE A 152 37.84 13.79 8.43
C PHE A 152 37.58 14.89 7.39
N GLY A 153 36.59 14.70 6.53
CA GLY A 153 36.17 15.70 5.55
C GLY A 153 35.68 16.99 6.20
N PHE A 154 34.79 16.89 7.20
CA PHE A 154 34.33 18.05 7.97
C PHE A 154 35.46 18.72 8.75
N GLY A 155 36.42 17.95 9.29
CA GLY A 155 37.61 18.49 9.95
C GLY A 155 38.50 19.29 8.98
N PHE A 156 38.77 18.74 7.80
CA PHE A 156 39.58 19.39 6.77
C PHE A 156 38.87 20.65 6.21
N PHE A 157 37.64 20.53 5.71
CA PHE A 157 36.90 21.68 5.18
C PHE A 157 36.56 22.72 6.26
N GLY A 158 36.35 22.30 7.51
CA GLY A 158 36.16 23.21 8.63
C GLY A 158 37.40 24.05 8.93
N LEU A 159 38.60 23.46 8.85
CA LEU A 159 39.87 24.17 9.04
C LEU A 159 40.19 25.11 7.86
N TYR A 160 39.98 24.68 6.62
CA TYR A 160 40.23 25.52 5.45
C TYR A 160 39.15 26.59 5.22
N GLY A 161 37.92 26.38 5.71
CA GLY A 161 36.81 27.34 5.59
C GLY A 161 36.81 28.46 6.62
N ILE A 162 37.46 28.29 7.78
CA ILE A 162 37.49 29.30 8.86
C ILE A 162 38.66 30.30 8.68
N CYS A 163 39.61 30.02 7.80
CA CYS A 163 40.78 30.88 7.54
C CYS A 163 40.78 31.53 6.14
N LEU A 164 39.64 32.06 5.69
CA LEU A 164 39.67 33.17 4.74
C LEU A 164 39.44 34.47 5.52
N PRO A 165 40.38 35.45 5.50
CA PRO A 165 40.08 36.77 6.01
C PRO A 165 38.84 37.27 5.25
N LYS A 166 37.87 37.82 5.98
CA LYS A 166 36.73 38.51 5.38
C LYS A 166 37.25 39.59 4.43
N SER A 167 37.29 39.29 3.14
CA SER A 167 37.14 40.28 2.08
C SER A 167 35.80 40.03 1.43
N ALA A 168 35.03 41.12 1.33
CA ALA A 168 33.63 41.18 0.96
C ALA A 168 33.28 40.36 -0.30
N ASP A 169 31.99 39.98 -0.33
CA ASP A 169 31.23 39.49 -1.49
C ASP A 169 31.26 37.97 -1.76
N GLY A 170 30.28 37.26 -1.20
CA GLY A 170 29.94 35.87 -1.55
C GLY A 170 28.87 35.27 -0.62
N PRO A 171 27.91 34.47 -1.13
CA PRO A 171 26.68 34.17 -0.41
C PRO A 171 26.96 33.39 0.88
N ALA A 172 26.54 33.96 2.00
CA ALA A 172 26.56 33.35 3.30
C ALA A 172 25.71 32.07 3.28
N PHE A 173 26.35 30.91 3.23
CA PHE A 173 25.70 29.65 3.58
C PHE A 173 25.39 29.69 5.09
N PRO A 174 24.12 29.62 5.51
CA PRO A 174 23.77 29.82 6.90
C PRO A 174 24.13 28.57 7.73
N LEU A 175 25.27 28.66 8.42
CA LEU A 175 25.73 27.73 9.45
C LEU A 175 24.80 27.65 10.69
N SER A 176 23.72 28.43 10.75
CA SER A 176 22.72 28.38 11.82
C SER A 176 21.67 27.27 11.67
N SER A 177 21.62 26.58 10.52
CA SER A 177 20.65 25.49 10.28
C SER A 177 21.06 24.14 10.90
N TRP A 178 22.37 23.87 11.00
CA TRP A 178 22.86 22.53 11.40
C TRP A 178 23.03 22.33 12.92
N TYR A 179 23.07 23.40 13.72
CA TYR A 179 23.26 23.28 15.17
C TYR A 179 21.96 23.07 15.98
N ARG A 180 20.78 23.15 15.33
CA ARG A 180 19.46 22.92 15.94
C ARG A 180 18.88 21.55 15.56
N ALA A 181 19.73 20.52 15.50
CA ALA A 181 19.31 19.12 15.40
C ALA A 181 20.07 18.23 16.40
N ARG A 182 20.53 18.82 17.50
CA ARG A 182 21.10 18.10 18.65
C ARG A 182 20.00 17.76 19.67
N ASP A 183 18.87 17.25 19.16
CA ASP A 183 17.77 16.75 19.99
C ASP A 183 17.92 15.24 20.19
N ASN A 184 18.21 14.88 21.44
CA ASN A 184 18.75 13.62 21.94
C ASN A 184 17.75 12.44 21.93
N ARG A 185 17.15 12.06 20.80
CA ARG A 185 16.34 10.81 20.74
C ARG A 185 16.45 9.94 19.49
N VAL A 186 17.25 10.30 18.49
CA VAL A 186 17.34 9.50 17.25
C VAL A 186 18.65 8.71 17.14
N PHE A 187 19.75 9.18 17.73
CA PHE A 187 21.05 8.52 17.58
C PHE A 187 21.24 7.26 18.46
N CYS A 188 20.55 7.18 19.61
CA CYS A 188 20.62 5.99 20.49
C CYS A 188 19.75 4.81 20.04
N ARG A 189 18.87 4.97 19.04
CA ARG A 189 18.00 3.87 18.59
C ARG A 189 18.59 3.02 17.46
N LEU A 190 19.69 3.45 16.84
CA LEU A 190 20.36 2.70 15.78
C LEU A 190 21.45 1.73 16.28
N ILE A 191 21.78 1.74 17.58
CA ILE A 191 22.83 0.91 18.18
C ILE A 191 22.22 -0.24 19.04
N LEU A 192 20.93 -0.19 19.36
CA LEU A 192 20.27 -1.11 20.30
C LEU A 192 19.30 -2.12 19.65
N HIS A 193 19.56 -2.49 18.39
CA HIS A 193 18.99 -3.71 17.82
C HIS A 193 20.14 -4.59 17.31
N ARG A 194 20.84 -5.16 18.28
CA ARG A 194 21.67 -6.35 18.09
C ARG A 194 20.82 -7.57 18.37
#